data_AF-A0A8C7Q262-F1
#
_entry.id   AF-A0A8C7Q262-F1
#
_cell.length_a   1.000
_cell.length_b   1.000
_cell.length_c   1.000
_cell.angle_alpha   90.00
_cell.angle_beta   90.00
_cell.angle_gamma   90.00
#
_symmetry.space_group_name_H-M   'P 1'
#
loop_
_entity.id
_entity.type
_entity.pdbx_description
1 polymer ?
#
loop_
_entity_poly.entity_id
_entity_poly.type
_entity_poly.pdbx_seq_one_letter_code
_entity_poly.pdbx_strand_id
1 'polypeptide(L)'
;FNERVVIIQVVIVQVLNAILANILLLLSFFAVPMPVAVCIIIRVFMSVLTFATPLTLTAMSLERYVAICMPLRHGELSTVRRAIHCILLIHSISAIQSIIMVSIFLASVPLDFYTLDKQCSVEMLVVHRWQGHIRSAVSQFYFLVMSITIVFTYARIIAVAKEASSDSMKSSSKSHKMGILHSIQLFLCLIQIIFISVRYFDYIVFILDPQCLSPLVYGLMSRLPPKSVPLLFRAALGVAGLLAIIG
;
A
#
# COMPACT_ATOMS: atom_id res chain seq x y z
N PHE A 1 11.00 -16.75 1.26
CA PHE A 1 10.38 -15.55 1.82
C PHE A 1 11.22 -15.19 3.03
N ASN A 2 12.06 -14.18 2.87
CA ASN A 2 12.93 -13.70 3.93
C ASN A 2 12.23 -12.47 4.51
N GLU A 3 11.62 -12.65 5.67
CA GLU A 3 10.76 -11.66 6.33
C GLU A 3 11.43 -10.29 6.44
N ARG A 4 12.74 -10.25 6.73
CA ARG A 4 13.49 -9.00 6.88
C ARG A 4 13.54 -8.20 5.58
N VAL A 5 13.77 -8.87 4.45
CA VAL A 5 13.84 -8.24 3.13
C VAL A 5 12.48 -7.65 2.75
N VAL A 6 11.41 -8.38 3.00
CA VAL A 6 10.05 -7.94 2.63
C VAL A 6 9.56 -6.81 3.55
N ILE A 7 9.90 -6.86 4.85
CA ILE A 7 9.61 -5.76 5.79
C ILE A 7 10.35 -4.48 5.39
N ILE A 8 11.65 -4.57 5.06
CA ILE A 8 12.40 -3.41 4.59
C ILE A 8 11.77 -2.85 3.31
N GLN A 9 11.43 -3.71 2.36
CA GLN A 9 10.79 -3.32 1.11
C GLN A 9 9.46 -2.59 1.33
N VAL A 10 8.56 -3.11 2.19
CA VAL A 10 7.25 -2.46 2.41
C VAL A 10 7.41 -1.10 3.08
N VAL A 11 8.34 -0.96 4.03
CA VAL A 11 8.60 0.32 4.70
C VAL A 11 9.14 1.34 3.69
N ILE A 12 10.08 0.94 2.84
CA ILE A 12 10.60 1.82 1.78
C ILE A 12 9.48 2.27 0.84
N VAL A 13 8.64 1.34 0.38
CA VAL A 13 7.51 1.64 -0.52
C VAL A 13 6.53 2.62 0.12
N GLN A 14 6.16 2.41 1.39
CA GLN A 14 5.25 3.28 2.13
C GLN A 14 5.83 4.69 2.31
N VAL A 15 7.10 4.79 2.72
CA VAL A 15 7.77 6.08 2.92
C VAL A 15 7.90 6.85 1.60
N LEU A 16 8.31 6.18 0.52
CA LEU A 16 8.38 6.80 -0.81
C LEU A 16 7.02 7.32 -1.27
N ASN A 17 5.97 6.50 -1.11
CA ASN A 17 4.60 6.89 -1.47
C ASN A 17 4.14 8.11 -0.67
N ALA A 18 4.40 8.14 0.64
CA ALA A 18 4.06 9.26 1.50
C ALA A 18 4.80 10.55 1.10
N ILE A 19 6.11 10.47 0.80
CA ILE A 19 6.90 11.63 0.37
C ILE A 19 6.35 12.21 -0.93
N LEU A 20 6.12 11.36 -1.94
CA LEU A 20 5.61 11.78 -3.24
C LEU A 20 4.17 12.33 -3.16
N ALA A 21 3.32 11.72 -2.34
CA ALA A 21 1.99 12.24 -2.01
C ALA A 21 2.05 13.68 -1.49
N ASN A 22 2.91 13.93 -0.49
CA ASN A 22 3.09 15.25 0.10
C ASN A 22 3.64 16.26 -0.91
N ILE A 23 4.61 15.88 -1.76
CA ILE A 23 5.14 16.74 -2.81
C ILE A 23 4.04 17.14 -3.79
N LEU A 24 3.25 16.18 -4.30
CA LEU A 24 2.13 16.46 -5.20
C LEU A 24 1.05 17.32 -4.54
N LEU A 25 0.82 17.13 -3.24
CA LEU A 25 -0.13 17.93 -2.48
C LEU A 25 0.31 19.40 -2.39
N LEU A 26 1.59 19.63 -2.08
CA LEU A 26 2.17 20.97 -2.05
C LEU A 26 2.12 21.64 -3.43
N LEU A 27 2.52 20.93 -4.49
CA LEU A 27 2.43 21.44 -5.87
C LEU A 27 0.99 21.78 -6.26
N SER A 28 0.03 20.97 -5.83
CA SER A 28 -1.40 21.22 -6.05
C SER A 28 -1.87 22.47 -5.28
N PHE A 29 -1.50 22.60 -4.01
CA PHE A 29 -1.86 23.73 -3.15
C PHE A 29 -1.33 25.07 -3.69
N PHE A 30 -0.07 25.09 -4.14
CA PHE A 30 0.54 26.28 -4.76
C PHE A 30 0.21 26.44 -6.25
N ALA A 31 -0.66 25.59 -6.82
CA ALA A 31 -1.03 25.58 -8.23
C ALA A 31 0.18 25.60 -9.20
N VAL A 32 1.29 24.93 -8.83
CA VAL A 32 2.51 24.88 -9.63
C VAL A 32 2.28 23.99 -10.85
N PRO A 33 2.36 24.54 -12.08
CA PRO A 33 2.20 23.74 -13.28
C PRO A 33 3.50 22.95 -13.57
N MET A 34 3.35 21.79 -14.21
CA MET A 34 4.50 21.02 -14.70
C MET A 34 4.16 20.33 -16.03
N PRO A 35 5.18 19.87 -16.78
CA PRO A 35 4.94 19.17 -18.03
C PRO A 35 4.11 17.92 -17.81
N VAL A 36 3.12 17.69 -18.67
CA VAL A 36 2.22 16.52 -18.58
C VAL A 36 3.02 15.21 -18.52
N ALA A 37 4.10 15.07 -19.30
CA ALA A 37 4.96 13.89 -19.26
C ALA A 37 5.53 13.59 -17.85
N VAL A 38 5.99 14.62 -17.15
CA VAL A 38 6.54 14.49 -15.79
C VAL A 38 5.44 14.09 -14.81
N CYS A 39 4.26 14.71 -14.91
CA CYS A 39 3.10 14.35 -14.11
C CYS A 39 2.70 12.88 -14.32
N ILE A 40 2.68 12.38 -15.56
CA ILE A 40 2.36 10.99 -15.87
C ILE A 40 3.35 10.04 -15.18
N ILE A 41 4.66 10.30 -15.27
CA ILE A 41 5.68 9.44 -14.63
C ILE A 41 5.46 9.38 -13.11
N ILE A 42 5.26 10.53 -12.47
CA ILE A 42 5.03 10.61 -11.02
C ILE A 42 3.75 9.84 -10.64
N ARG A 43 2.66 10.03 -11.40
CA ARG A 43 1.36 9.36 -11.15
C ARG A 43 1.43 7.85 -11.35
N VAL A 44 2.15 7.38 -12.37
CA VAL A 44 2.39 5.95 -12.59
C VAL A 44 3.12 5.34 -11.40
N PHE A 45 4.22 5.97 -10.98
CA PHE A 45 5.03 5.47 -9.86
C PHE A 45 4.21 5.44 -8.56
N MET A 46 3.48 6.51 -8.26
CA MET A 46 2.55 6.58 -7.12
C MET A 46 1.49 5.47 -7.12
N SER A 47 0.87 5.23 -8.27
CA SER A 47 -0.14 4.17 -8.43
C SER A 47 0.46 2.79 -8.12
N VAL A 48 1.65 2.48 -8.66
CA VAL A 48 2.35 1.22 -8.37
C VAL A 48 2.61 1.06 -6.87
N LEU A 49 3.16 2.07 -6.21
CA LEU A 49 3.45 2.01 -4.76
C LEU A 49 2.18 1.82 -3.91
N THR A 50 1.08 2.46 -4.31
CA THR A 50 -0.21 2.38 -3.63
C THR A 50 -0.79 0.95 -3.66
N PHE A 51 -0.71 0.26 -4.81
CA PHE A 51 -1.19 -1.13 -4.93
C PHE A 51 -0.19 -2.17 -4.43
N ALA A 52 1.13 -1.91 -4.55
CA ALA A 52 2.17 -2.82 -4.09
C ALA A 52 2.14 -3.02 -2.57
N THR A 53 1.76 -2.00 -1.81
CA THR A 53 1.68 -2.05 -0.34
C THR A 53 0.72 -3.13 0.17
N PRO A 54 -0.60 -3.09 -0.11
CA PRO A 54 -1.54 -4.08 0.40
C PRO A 54 -1.33 -5.49 -0.19
N LEU A 55 -0.82 -5.60 -1.42
CA LEU A 55 -0.41 -6.89 -2.00
C LEU A 55 0.76 -7.51 -1.22
N THR A 56 1.74 -6.70 -0.82
CA THR A 56 2.86 -7.15 0.01
C THR A 56 2.40 -7.60 1.39
N LEU A 57 1.49 -6.86 2.03
CA LEU A 57 0.91 -7.24 3.32
C LEU A 57 0.11 -8.55 3.24
N THR A 58 -0.62 -8.76 2.14
CA THR A 58 -1.34 -10.01 1.87
C THR A 58 -0.36 -11.18 1.73
N ALA A 59 0.73 -10.99 1.00
CA ALA A 59 1.77 -12.01 0.85
C ALA A 59 2.46 -12.35 2.18
N MET A 60 2.74 -11.35 3.03
CA MET A 60 3.25 -11.58 4.40
C MET A 60 2.26 -12.37 5.25
N SER A 61 0.95 -12.09 5.14
CA SER A 61 -0.08 -12.82 5.89
C SER A 61 -0.16 -14.30 5.48
N LEU A 62 -0.03 -14.57 4.17
CA LEU A 62 0.02 -15.92 3.63
C LEU A 62 1.29 -16.67 4.07
N GLU A 63 2.44 -16.00 4.12
CA GLU A 63 3.67 -16.58 4.65
C GLU A 63 3.50 -17.02 6.11
N ARG A 64 2.90 -16.17 6.95
CA ARG A 64 2.62 -16.51 8.36
C ARG A 64 1.69 -17.70 8.49
N TYR A 65 0.67 -17.79 7.64
CA TYR A 65 -0.18 -18.97 7.56
C TYR A 65 0.64 -20.25 7.24
N VAL A 66 1.50 -20.21 6.22
CA VAL A 66 2.33 -21.37 5.84
C VAL A 66 3.30 -21.75 6.97
N ALA A 67 3.88 -20.78 7.66
CA ALA A 67 4.78 -21.03 8.79
C ALA A 67 4.08 -21.74 9.96
N ILE A 68 2.83 -21.36 10.27
CA ILE A 68 2.05 -21.92 11.39
C ILE A 68 1.45 -23.27 11.01
N CYS A 69 0.80 -23.37 9.85
CA CYS A 69 0.02 -24.53 9.46
C CYS A 69 0.86 -25.60 8.75
N MET A 70 2.03 -25.27 8.21
CA MET A 70 2.92 -26.19 7.48
C MET A 70 4.41 -25.91 7.78
N PRO A 71 4.86 -26.03 9.04
CA PRO A 71 6.22 -25.65 9.46
C PRO A 71 7.34 -26.41 8.73
N LEU A 72 7.12 -27.68 8.37
CA LEU A 72 8.06 -28.52 7.61
C LEU A 72 8.37 -27.97 6.21
N ARG A 73 7.39 -27.33 5.55
CA ARG A 73 7.57 -26.70 4.23
C ARG A 73 8.18 -25.29 4.33
N HIS A 74 8.05 -24.63 5.48
CA HIS A 74 8.51 -23.25 5.67
C HIS A 74 10.05 -23.12 5.56
N GLY A 75 10.81 -24.13 5.99
CA GLY A 75 12.28 -24.15 5.89
C GLY A 75 12.82 -24.05 4.46
N GLU A 76 12.17 -24.70 3.49
CA GLU A 76 12.53 -24.61 2.06
C GLU A 76 11.99 -23.35 1.37
N LEU A 77 10.91 -22.79 1.91
CA LEU A 77 10.26 -21.59 1.39
C LEU A 77 10.98 -20.31 1.79
N SER A 78 11.76 -20.30 2.88
CA SER A 78 12.41 -19.12 3.48
C SER A 78 13.72 -18.65 2.80
N THR A 79 13.83 -18.75 1.47
CA THR A 79 15.02 -18.25 0.75
C THR A 79 14.88 -16.78 0.33
N VAL A 80 16.01 -16.06 0.25
CA VAL A 80 16.08 -14.67 -0.24
C VAL A 80 15.68 -14.58 -1.71
N ARG A 81 16.15 -15.51 -2.55
CA ARG A 81 15.83 -15.55 -3.98
C ARG A 81 14.32 -15.58 -4.23
N ARG A 82 13.59 -16.42 -3.50
CA ARG A 82 12.12 -16.49 -3.62
C ARG A 82 11.44 -15.21 -3.14
N ALA A 83 11.98 -14.56 -2.09
CA ALA A 83 11.47 -13.26 -1.64
C ALA A 83 11.58 -12.19 -2.74
N ILE A 84 12.72 -12.13 -3.43
CA ILE A 84 12.94 -11.21 -4.55
C ILE A 84 11.96 -11.51 -5.70
N HIS A 85 11.77 -12.79 -6.08
CA HIS A 85 10.78 -13.14 -7.09
C HIS A 85 9.35 -12.76 -6.69
N CYS A 86 8.95 -12.97 -5.43
CA CYS A 86 7.65 -12.52 -4.93
C CYS A 86 7.50 -11.00 -5.00
N ILE A 87 8.53 -10.24 -4.61
CA ILE A 87 8.54 -8.77 -4.70
C ILE A 87 8.36 -8.32 -6.15
N LEU A 88 9.11 -8.91 -7.09
CA LEU A 88 8.97 -8.60 -8.52
C LEU A 88 7.57 -8.91 -9.04
N LEU A 89 6.99 -10.05 -8.68
CA LEU A 89 5.62 -10.40 -9.06
C LEU A 89 4.59 -9.42 -8.52
N ILE A 90 4.72 -9.01 -7.25
CA ILE A 90 3.83 -8.02 -6.62
C ILE A 90 3.92 -6.68 -7.37
N HIS A 91 5.13 -6.22 -7.67
CA HIS A 91 5.33 -4.97 -8.44
C HIS A 91 4.74 -5.08 -9.85
N SER A 92 4.97 -6.19 -10.56
CA SER A 92 4.40 -6.42 -11.88
C SER A 92 2.87 -6.39 -11.85
N ILE A 93 2.25 -7.05 -10.88
CA ILE A 93 0.78 -7.05 -10.71
C ILE A 93 0.29 -5.63 -10.42
N SER A 94 0.93 -4.91 -9.50
CA SER A 94 0.55 -3.53 -9.16
C SER A 94 0.69 -2.56 -10.34
N ALA A 95 1.59 -2.83 -11.29
CA ALA A 95 1.79 -2.01 -12.48
C ALA A 95 0.69 -2.17 -13.54
N ILE A 96 -0.06 -3.27 -13.54
CA ILE A 96 -1.10 -3.57 -14.56
C ILE A 96 -2.09 -2.40 -14.67
N GLN A 97 -2.58 -1.89 -13.54
CA GLN A 97 -3.55 -0.79 -13.52
C GLN A 97 -2.98 0.50 -14.14
N SER A 98 -1.72 0.82 -13.82
CA SER A 98 -1.04 2.01 -14.38
C SER A 98 -0.78 1.86 -15.87
N ILE A 99 -0.36 0.67 -16.31
CA ILE A 99 -0.10 0.37 -17.73
C ILE A 99 -1.38 0.57 -18.54
N ILE A 100 -2.52 0.01 -18.11
CA ILE A 100 -3.81 0.17 -18.79
C ILE A 100 -4.15 1.65 -18.97
N MET A 101 -4.03 2.44 -17.91
CA MET A 101 -4.36 3.88 -17.96
C MET A 101 -3.46 4.67 -18.89
N VAL A 102 -2.14 4.45 -18.81
CA VAL A 102 -1.17 5.14 -19.67
C VAL A 102 -1.32 4.72 -21.12
N SER A 103 -1.55 3.44 -21.42
CA SER A 103 -1.76 2.96 -22.79
C SER A 103 -2.98 3.63 -23.44
N ILE A 104 -4.09 3.79 -22.70
CA ILE A 104 -5.28 4.48 -23.22
C ILE A 104 -4.99 5.98 -23.42
N PHE A 105 -4.31 6.62 -22.48
CA PHE A 105 -3.92 8.03 -22.58
C PHE A 105 -3.02 8.27 -23.80
N LEU A 106 -2.01 7.40 -24.01
CA LEU A 106 -1.10 7.45 -25.14
C LEU A 106 -1.80 7.26 -26.49
N ALA A 107 -2.81 6.39 -26.54
CA ALA A 107 -3.61 6.20 -27.75
C ALA A 107 -4.60 7.35 -28.03
N SER A 108 -4.97 8.14 -27.03
CA SER A 108 -6.06 9.12 -27.13
C SER A 108 -5.60 10.57 -27.29
N VAL A 109 -4.32 10.89 -27.03
CA VAL A 109 -3.83 12.27 -26.91
C VAL A 109 -2.60 12.50 -27.81
N PRO A 110 -2.52 13.63 -28.54
CA PRO A 110 -1.37 13.93 -29.40
C PRO A 110 -0.08 14.21 -28.61
N LEU A 111 1.07 14.01 -29.27
CA LEU A 111 2.41 14.18 -28.69
C LEU A 111 2.67 15.60 -28.15
N ASP A 112 2.10 16.63 -28.78
CA ASP A 112 2.26 18.02 -28.34
C ASP A 112 1.64 18.29 -26.97
N PHE A 113 0.68 17.46 -26.54
CA PHE A 113 0.06 17.61 -25.23
C PHE A 113 1.02 17.27 -24.08
N TYR A 114 2.05 16.45 -24.33
CA TYR A 114 2.97 15.96 -23.30
C TYR A 114 3.93 17.03 -22.78
N THR A 115 4.19 18.05 -23.60
CA THR A 115 5.07 19.19 -23.28
C THR A 115 4.31 20.37 -22.69
N LEU A 116 2.97 20.33 -22.67
CA LEU A 116 2.17 21.38 -22.06
C LEU A 116 2.35 21.40 -20.54
N ASP A 117 2.46 22.60 -20.00
CA ASP A 117 2.47 22.82 -18.56
C ASP A 117 1.03 22.86 -18.03
N LYS A 118 0.70 21.89 -17.17
CA LYS A 118 -0.62 21.76 -16.55
C LYS A 118 -0.48 21.41 -15.08
N GLN A 119 -1.49 21.76 -14.28
CA GLN A 119 -1.56 21.32 -12.89
C GLN A 119 -1.77 19.80 -12.84
N CYS A 120 -0.92 19.09 -12.09
CA CYS A 120 -0.94 17.63 -12.08
C CYS A 120 -2.09 17.04 -11.26
N SER A 121 -3.20 16.73 -11.93
CA SER A 121 -4.36 16.05 -11.33
C SER A 121 -4.49 14.61 -11.82
N VAL A 122 -5.19 13.77 -11.06
CA VAL A 122 -5.56 12.41 -11.51
C VAL A 122 -6.56 12.49 -12.67
N GLU A 123 -7.38 13.54 -12.68
CA GLU A 123 -8.39 13.80 -13.71
C GLU A 123 -7.77 14.05 -15.09
N MET A 124 -6.54 14.58 -15.14
CA MET A 124 -5.79 14.77 -16.39
C MET A 124 -5.57 13.45 -17.15
N LEU A 125 -5.37 12.34 -16.44
CA LEU A 125 -5.19 11.02 -17.07
C LEU A 125 -6.53 10.40 -17.55
N VAL A 126 -7.66 11.05 -17.28
CA VAL A 126 -9.00 10.60 -17.66
C VAL A 126 -9.43 11.31 -18.93
N VAL A 127 -9.17 10.67 -20.07
CA VAL A 127 -9.63 11.15 -21.38
C VAL A 127 -11.08 10.76 -21.62
N HIS A 128 -11.47 9.55 -21.19
CA HIS A 128 -12.80 9.00 -21.42
C HIS A 128 -13.54 8.73 -20.12
N ARG A 129 -14.86 8.99 -20.09
CA ARG A 129 -15.71 8.76 -18.91
C ARG A 129 -15.65 7.31 -18.41
N TRP A 130 -15.52 6.33 -19.32
CA TRP A 130 -15.47 4.91 -18.95
C TRP A 130 -14.17 4.49 -18.25
N GLN A 131 -13.08 5.25 -18.36
CA GLN A 131 -11.85 4.97 -17.61
C GLN A 131 -12.07 5.06 -16.11
N GLY A 132 -12.95 5.96 -15.65
CA GLY A 132 -13.35 6.04 -14.24
C GLY A 132 -13.97 4.73 -13.75
N HIS A 133 -14.85 4.12 -14.56
CA HIS A 133 -15.47 2.84 -14.24
C HIS A 133 -14.46 1.70 -14.20
N ILE A 134 -13.52 1.63 -15.15
CA ILE A 134 -12.45 0.62 -15.14
C ILE A 134 -11.58 0.75 -13.90
N ARG A 135 -11.16 1.97 -13.55
CA ARG A 135 -10.34 2.20 -12.35
C ARG A 135 -11.04 1.68 -11.09
N SER A 136 -12.32 2.03 -10.95
CA SER A 136 -13.12 1.61 -9.81
C SER A 136 -13.27 0.08 -9.78
N ALA A 137 -13.63 -0.53 -10.91
CA ALA A 137 -13.79 -1.97 -11.03
C ALA A 137 -12.50 -2.74 -10.69
N VAL A 138 -11.35 -2.31 -11.21
CA VAL A 138 -10.06 -2.95 -10.92
C VAL A 138 -9.68 -2.76 -9.45
N SER A 139 -9.86 -1.56 -8.89
CA SER A 139 -9.59 -1.31 -7.48
C SER A 139 -10.45 -2.19 -6.56
N GLN A 140 -11.74 -2.33 -6.88
CA GLN A 140 -12.66 -3.23 -6.16
C GLN A 140 -12.24 -4.68 -6.29
N PHE A 141 -11.83 -5.13 -7.49
CA PHE A 141 -11.35 -6.48 -7.71
C PHE A 141 -10.11 -6.80 -6.86
N TYR A 142 -9.10 -5.92 -6.86
CA TYR A 142 -7.92 -6.07 -6.00
C TYR A 142 -8.32 -6.18 -4.52
N PHE A 143 -9.22 -5.30 -4.08
CA PHE A 143 -9.70 -5.29 -2.71
C PHE A 143 -10.38 -6.60 -2.31
N LEU A 144 -11.26 -7.15 -3.16
CA LEU A 144 -11.95 -8.40 -2.91
C LEU A 144 -10.97 -9.57 -2.77
N VAL A 145 -10.01 -9.69 -3.69
CA VAL A 145 -8.99 -10.75 -3.66
C VAL A 145 -8.16 -10.67 -2.38
N MET A 146 -7.70 -9.47 -2.01
CA MET A 146 -6.92 -9.27 -0.77
C MET A 146 -7.75 -9.60 0.47
N SER A 147 -9.01 -9.17 0.53
CA SER A 147 -9.91 -9.42 1.66
C SER A 147 -10.21 -10.90 1.85
N ILE A 148 -10.57 -11.62 0.79
CA ILE A 148 -10.82 -13.07 0.83
C ILE A 148 -9.56 -13.80 1.32
N THR A 149 -8.39 -13.41 0.84
CA THR A 149 -7.11 -14.03 1.23
C THR A 149 -6.81 -13.84 2.73
N ILE A 150 -7.05 -12.64 3.26
CA ILE A 150 -6.85 -12.33 4.68
C ILE A 150 -7.84 -13.09 5.57
N VAL A 151 -9.13 -13.09 5.22
CA VAL A 151 -10.16 -13.81 5.98
C VAL A 151 -9.85 -15.31 5.98
N PHE A 152 -9.50 -15.87 4.82
CA PHE A 152 -9.15 -17.28 4.68
C PHE A 152 -7.92 -17.67 5.52
N THR A 153 -6.82 -16.91 5.40
CA THR A 153 -5.59 -17.18 6.16
C THR A 153 -5.86 -17.13 7.66
N TYR A 154 -6.63 -16.16 8.13
CA TYR A 154 -6.94 -15.99 9.54
C TYR A 154 -7.87 -17.07 10.10
N ALA A 155 -8.94 -17.43 9.36
CA ALA A 155 -9.85 -18.50 9.75
C ALA A 155 -9.09 -19.83 9.95
N ARG A 156 -8.14 -20.14 9.06
CA ARG A 156 -7.32 -21.35 9.16
C ARG A 156 -6.33 -21.31 10.32
N ILE A 157 -5.72 -20.15 10.60
CA ILE A 157 -4.83 -19.98 11.77
C ILE A 157 -5.62 -20.25 13.07
N ILE A 158 -6.84 -19.72 13.20
CA ILE A 158 -7.70 -19.97 14.36
C ILE A 158 -8.08 -21.46 14.46
N ALA A 159 -8.44 -22.10 13.35
CA ALA A 159 -8.80 -23.52 13.35
C ALA A 159 -7.64 -24.39 13.86
N VAL A 160 -6.42 -24.20 13.34
CA VAL A 160 -5.23 -24.94 13.78
C VAL A 160 -4.88 -24.62 15.24
N ALA A 161 -5.02 -23.36 15.66
CA ALA A 161 -4.78 -22.98 17.06
C ALA A 161 -5.77 -23.65 18.02
N LYS A 162 -7.03 -23.82 17.62
CA LYS A 162 -8.07 -24.50 18.42
C LYS A 162 -7.82 -26.00 18.53
N GLU A 163 -7.43 -26.64 17.43
CA GLU A 163 -7.09 -28.07 17.40
C GLU A 163 -5.84 -28.38 18.24
N ALA A 164 -4.89 -27.45 18.31
CA ALA A 164 -3.68 -27.58 19.13
C ALA A 164 -3.91 -27.25 20.63
N SER A 165 -5.04 -26.66 21.02
CA SER A 165 -5.28 -26.22 22.40
C SER A 165 -6.40 -27.02 23.10
N SER A 166 -6.01 -28.13 23.73
CA SER A 166 -6.62 -28.54 25.01
C SER A 166 -5.91 -27.73 26.10
N ASP A 167 -6.61 -26.81 26.75
CA ASP A 167 -6.14 -25.97 27.87
C ASP A 167 -5.05 -24.91 27.61
N SER A 168 -5.49 -23.66 27.39
CA SER A 168 -5.01 -22.41 28.04
C SER A 168 -5.09 -21.17 27.13
N MET A 169 -6.17 -20.40 27.30
CA MET A 169 -6.45 -19.12 26.61
C MET A 169 -5.53 -17.95 27.04
N LYS A 170 -4.19 -18.08 27.01
CA LYS A 170 -3.31 -16.93 27.38
C LYS A 170 -2.12 -16.64 26.46
N SER A 171 -1.76 -17.51 25.52
CA SER A 171 -0.63 -17.27 24.59
C SER A 171 -1.01 -16.51 23.30
N SER A 172 -2.29 -16.53 22.91
CA SER A 172 -2.80 -16.03 21.61
C SER A 172 -3.07 -14.50 21.56
N SER A 173 -2.36 -13.66 22.32
CA SER A 173 -2.65 -12.22 22.41
C SER A 173 -1.73 -11.31 21.57
N LYS A 174 -0.56 -11.80 21.13
CA LYS A 174 0.40 -11.01 20.34
C LYS A 174 0.25 -11.17 18.82
N SER A 175 -0.05 -12.38 18.34
CA SER A 175 -0.27 -12.64 16.90
C SER A 175 -1.63 -12.12 16.40
N HIS A 176 -2.60 -11.95 17.29
CA HIS A 176 -3.97 -11.51 16.99
C HIS A 176 -4.06 -10.00 16.66
N LYS A 177 -3.21 -9.19 17.30
CA LYS A 177 -3.25 -7.72 17.20
C LYS A 177 -2.82 -7.20 15.83
N MET A 178 -1.87 -7.88 15.18
CA MET A 178 -1.40 -7.50 13.84
C MET A 178 -2.46 -7.72 12.75
N GLY A 179 -3.19 -8.85 12.84
CA GLY A 179 -4.26 -9.21 11.89
C GLY A 179 -5.47 -8.29 11.98
N ILE A 180 -5.86 -7.91 13.21
CA ILE A 180 -6.91 -6.90 13.44
C ILE A 180 -6.49 -5.54 12.86
N LEU A 181 -5.24 -5.13 13.06
CA LEU A 181 -4.72 -3.88 12.51
C LEU A 181 -4.72 -3.88 10.97
N HIS A 182 -4.38 -5.00 10.34
CA HIS A 182 -4.46 -5.17 8.87
C HIS A 182 -5.90 -5.12 8.36
N SER A 183 -6.84 -5.74 9.07
CA SER A 183 -8.26 -5.73 8.71
C SER A 183 -8.86 -4.32 8.85
N ILE A 184 -8.48 -3.59 9.91
CA ILE A 184 -8.81 -2.17 10.07
C ILE A 184 -8.18 -1.35 8.95
N GLN A 185 -6.91 -1.56 8.60
CA GLN A 185 -6.24 -0.85 7.50
C GLN A 185 -6.91 -1.08 6.14
N LEU A 186 -7.38 -2.30 5.84
CA LEU A 186 -8.20 -2.55 4.64
C LEU A 186 -9.56 -1.86 4.70
N PHE A 187 -10.21 -1.84 5.87
CA PHE A 187 -11.50 -1.17 6.06
C PHE A 187 -11.41 0.35 5.88
N LEU A 188 -10.33 0.96 6.37
CA LEU A 188 -10.03 2.38 6.17
C LEU A 188 -9.79 2.71 4.68
N CYS A 189 -9.10 1.84 3.93
CA CYS A 189 -9.01 1.95 2.47
C CYS A 189 -10.38 1.85 1.75
N LEU A 190 -11.32 1.07 2.30
CA LEU A 190 -12.67 0.85 1.77
C LEU A 190 -13.52 2.14 1.83
N ILE A 191 -13.46 2.83 2.97
CA ILE A 191 -14.16 4.10 3.19
C ILE A 191 -13.69 5.15 2.16
N GLN A 192 -12.40 5.18 1.85
CA GLN A 192 -11.81 6.13 0.91
C GLN A 192 -12.22 5.91 -0.55
N ILE A 193 -12.44 4.66 -0.98
CA ILE A 193 -12.87 4.35 -2.36
C ILE A 193 -14.36 4.66 -2.55
N ILE A 194 -15.17 4.43 -1.51
CA ILE A 194 -16.63 4.64 -1.56
C ILE A 194 -16.98 6.12 -1.38
N PHE A 195 -16.25 6.85 -0.53
CA PHE A 195 -16.46 8.28 -0.29
C PHE A 195 -15.42 9.13 -1.05
N ILE A 196 -15.60 9.27 -2.37
CA ILE A 196 -14.81 10.20 -3.22
C ILE A 196 -15.01 11.67 -2.81
N SER A 197 -16.02 11.97 -1.97
CA SER A 197 -16.51 13.33 -1.70
C SER A 197 -16.23 13.82 -0.27
N VAL A 198 -15.08 13.49 0.32
CA VAL A 198 -14.68 14.10 1.59
C VAL A 198 -13.23 14.62 1.49
N ARG A 199 -13.13 15.94 1.61
CA ARG A 199 -11.95 16.78 1.40
C ARG A 199 -10.81 16.42 2.35
N TYR A 200 -9.56 16.61 1.88
CA TYR A 200 -8.27 16.86 2.57
C TYR A 200 -8.03 16.29 3.99
N PHE A 201 -8.95 16.49 4.92
CA PHE A 201 -8.96 15.91 6.27
C PHE A 201 -8.92 14.37 6.24
N ASP A 202 -9.68 13.73 5.35
CA ASP A 202 -9.66 12.27 5.21
C ASP A 202 -8.35 11.75 4.59
N TYR A 203 -7.70 12.56 3.76
CA TYR A 203 -6.39 12.21 3.19
C TYR A 203 -5.32 12.14 4.29
N ILE A 204 -5.30 13.11 5.21
CA ILE A 204 -4.33 13.16 6.31
C ILE A 204 -4.64 12.08 7.35
N VAL A 205 -5.90 11.90 7.73
CA VAL A 205 -6.28 10.98 8.81
C VAL A 205 -6.31 9.52 8.35
N PHE A 206 -6.73 9.21 7.12
CA PHE A 206 -6.90 7.81 6.68
C PHE A 206 -5.79 7.27 5.78
N ILE A 207 -4.95 8.11 5.13
CA ILE A 207 -3.81 7.63 4.33
C ILE A 207 -2.52 7.61 5.14
N LEU A 208 -2.20 8.70 5.86
CA LEU A 208 -0.95 8.79 6.61
C LEU A 208 -0.99 7.91 7.85
N ASP A 209 -2.11 7.87 8.59
CA ASP A 209 -2.22 7.12 9.85
C ASP A 209 -1.92 5.62 9.68
N PRO A 210 -2.59 4.84 8.80
CA PRO A 210 -2.29 3.42 8.64
C PRO A 210 -0.95 3.11 7.94
N GLN A 211 -0.48 3.98 7.02
CA GLN A 211 0.84 3.81 6.37
C GLN A 211 2.00 4.08 7.32
N CYS A 212 1.80 4.95 8.32
CA CYS A 212 2.79 5.28 9.35
C CYS A 212 2.72 4.33 10.57
N LEU A 213 1.53 3.87 10.95
CA LEU A 213 1.36 2.91 12.06
C LEU A 213 1.92 1.53 11.75
N SER A 214 1.80 1.06 10.50
CA SER A 214 2.30 -0.26 10.09
C SER A 214 3.81 -0.42 10.40
N PRO A 215 4.72 0.44 9.88
CA PRO A 215 6.15 0.39 10.20
C PRO A 215 6.45 0.51 11.70
N LEU A 216 5.69 1.33 12.42
CA LEU A 216 5.87 1.54 13.86
C LEU A 216 5.55 0.27 14.64
N VAL A 217 4.44 -0.39 14.33
CA VAL A 217 4.04 -1.66 14.96
C VAL A 217 5.00 -2.78 14.56
N TYR A 218 5.40 -2.87 13.29
CA TYR A 218 6.40 -3.85 12.86
C TYR A 218 7.77 -3.60 13.50
N GLY A 219 8.22 -2.36 13.63
CA GLY A 219 9.48 -1.99 14.29
C GLY A 219 9.47 -2.17 15.81
N LEU A 220 8.31 -2.02 16.46
CA LEU A 220 8.16 -2.34 17.88
C LEU A 220 8.11 -3.85 18.14
N MET A 221 7.59 -4.63 17.19
CA MET A 221 7.32 -6.06 17.36
C MET A 221 8.43 -6.97 16.82
N SER A 222 9.17 -6.51 15.80
CA SER A 222 10.39 -7.14 15.33
C SER A 222 11.59 -6.41 15.93
N ARG A 223 12.59 -7.16 16.40
CA ARG A 223 13.81 -6.61 17.02
C ARG A 223 14.73 -5.89 16.01
N LEU A 224 14.21 -4.95 15.21
CA LEU A 224 15.05 -4.07 14.40
C LEU A 224 15.68 -3.00 15.31
N PRO A 225 16.97 -2.67 15.14
CA PRO A 225 17.62 -1.66 15.94
C PRO A 225 16.95 -0.28 15.73
N PRO A 226 16.61 0.46 16.80
CA PRO A 226 15.75 1.65 16.78
C PRO A 226 16.37 2.90 16.10
N LYS A 227 17.50 2.76 15.40
CA LYS A 227 18.29 3.91 14.91
C LYS A 227 18.01 4.30 13.45
N SER A 228 17.37 3.45 12.65
CA SER A 228 17.22 3.69 11.19
C SER A 228 15.87 4.26 10.75
N VAL A 229 14.84 4.17 11.59
CA VAL A 229 13.46 4.55 11.30
C VAL A 229 13.07 6.01 11.66
N PRO A 230 13.72 6.74 12.59
CA PRO A 230 13.12 7.95 13.14
C PRO A 230 13.23 9.19 12.24
N LEU A 231 14.21 9.30 11.34
CA LEU A 231 14.44 10.55 10.60
C LEU A 231 13.46 10.74 9.42
N LEU A 232 13.26 9.70 8.61
CA LEU A 232 12.31 9.72 7.48
C LEU A 232 10.85 9.76 7.95
N PHE A 233 10.54 9.07 9.05
CA PHE A 233 9.22 9.13 9.69
C PHE A 233 8.91 10.53 10.22
N ARG A 234 9.87 11.18 10.90
CA ARG A 234 9.72 12.57 11.35
C ARG A 234 9.60 13.56 10.19
N ALA A 235 10.27 13.32 9.07
CA ALA A 235 10.13 14.15 7.87
C ALA A 235 8.72 14.06 7.27
N ALA A 236 8.14 12.85 7.16
CA ALA A 236 6.77 12.65 6.68
C ALA A 236 5.72 13.26 7.63
N LEU A 237 5.89 13.09 8.95
CA LEU A 237 5.00 13.67 9.96
C LEU A 237 5.11 15.19 10.04
N GLY A 238 6.32 15.73 9.86
CA GLY A 238 6.59 17.17 9.92
C GLY A 238 5.91 17.95 8.79
N VAL A 239 5.86 17.39 7.58
CA VAL A 239 5.17 18.03 6.43
C VAL A 239 3.65 17.98 6.59
N ALA A 240 3.10 16.87 7.10
CA ALA A 240 1.67 16.75 7.40
C ALA A 240 1.22 17.72 8.51
N GLY A 241 2.05 17.87 9.55
CA GLY A 241 1.81 18.86 10.62
C GLY A 241 1.90 20.31 10.11
N LEU A 242 2.84 20.61 9.21
CA LEU A 242 2.97 21.94 8.62
C LEU A 242 1.74 22.32 7.77
N LEU A 243 1.19 21.36 6.99
CA LEU A 243 0.00 21.58 6.17
C LEU A 243 -1.28 21.72 7.00
N ALA A 244 -1.39 21.02 8.14
CA ALA A 244 -2.51 21.16 9.07
C ALA A 244 -2.51 22.50 9.82
N ILE A 245 -1.38 23.22 9.85
CA ILE A 245 -1.25 24.55 10.45
C ILE A 245 -1.54 25.65 9.41
N ILE A 246 -1.37 25.37 8.12
CA ILE A 246 -1.49 26.34 7.03
C ILE A 246 -2.92 26.37 6.41
N GLY A 247 -3.73 25.32 6.61
CA GLY A 247 -5.14 25.26 6.17
C GLY A 247 -6.13 25.57 7.29
#